data_AF-A0A3D5I2J5-F1
#
_entry.id   AF-A0A3D5I2J5-F1
#
_cell.length_a   1.000
_cell.length_b   1.000
_cell.length_c   1.000
_cell.angle_alpha   90.00
_cell.angle_beta   90.00
_cell.angle_gamma   90.00
#
_symmetry.space_group_name_H-M   'P 1'
#
loop_
_entity.id
_entity.type
_entity.pdbx_description
1 polymer ?
#
loop_
_entity_poly.entity_id
_entity_poly.type
_entity_poly.pdbx_seq_one_letter_code
_entity_poly.pdbx_strand_id
1 'polypeptide(L)'
;PSTDPAIKTLRQRQMRNMLCTLLLSAGTPMLLMGDEVHRSQGGNNNCWCQNNPLGWMHWQPDDDGLALKLFVQRLLRLRQQLLPWLDPERPT
;
A
#
# COMPACT_ATOMS: atom_id res chain seq x y z
N PRO A 1 4.85 6.96 17.15
CA PRO A 1 4.10 5.67 17.30
C PRO A 1 3.06 5.76 18.44
N SER A 2 1.96 4.99 18.34
CA SER A 2 0.94 4.90 19.40
C SER A 2 0.80 3.45 19.85
N THR A 3 0.60 3.24 21.15
CA THR A 3 0.32 1.92 21.75
C THR A 3 -1.17 1.62 21.82
N ASP A 4 -2.03 2.61 21.57
CA ASP A 4 -3.49 2.45 21.59
C ASP A 4 -3.96 1.49 20.46
N PRO A 5 -4.59 0.37 20.81
CA PRO A 5 -5.07 -0.61 19.83
C PRO A 5 -6.15 -0.04 18.90
N ALA A 6 -6.98 0.90 19.36
CA ALA A 6 -8.01 1.52 18.52
C ALA A 6 -7.38 2.39 17.42
N ILE A 7 -6.34 3.15 17.75
CA ILE A 7 -5.60 3.96 16.78
C ILE A 7 -4.88 3.07 15.76
N LYS A 8 -4.23 1.98 16.20
CA LYS A 8 -3.58 1.03 15.29
C LYS A 8 -4.59 0.42 14.33
N THR A 9 -5.72 -0.06 14.84
CA THR A 9 -6.80 -0.65 14.05
C THR A 9 -7.36 0.35 13.02
N LEU A 10 -7.57 1.60 13.43
CA LEU A 10 -8.02 2.65 12.53
C LEU A 10 -7.02 2.90 11.39
N ARG A 11 -5.73 3.01 11.69
CA ARG A 11 -4.66 3.21 10.68
C ARG A 11 -4.60 2.05 9.71
N GLN A 12 -4.68 0.82 10.21
CA GLN A 12 -4.72 -0.39 9.39
C GLN A 12 -5.90 -0.38 8.41
N ARG A 13 -7.07 0.08 8.86
CA ARG A 13 -8.24 0.26 7.97
C ARG A 13 -8.01 1.36 6.94
N GLN A 14 -7.45 2.51 7.34
CA GLN A 14 -7.21 3.63 6.43
C GLN A 14 -6.22 3.27 5.31
N MET A 15 -5.14 2.53 5.62
CA MET A 15 -4.20 2.05 4.59
C MET A 15 -4.93 1.18 3.54
N ARG A 16 -5.78 0.26 3.98
CA ARG A 16 -6.57 -0.59 3.07
C ARG A 16 -7.55 0.23 2.24
N ASN A 17 -8.19 1.24 2.83
CA ASN A 17 -9.09 2.14 2.10
C ASN A 17 -8.34 2.88 0.97
N MET A 18 -7.18 3.47 1.26
CA MET A 18 -6.37 4.17 0.26
C MET A 18 -5.89 3.23 -0.86
N LEU A 19 -5.43 2.03 -0.51
CA LEU A 19 -5.02 1.01 -1.47
C LEU A 19 -6.18 0.56 -2.36
N CYS A 20 -7.38 0.34 -1.79
CA CYS A 20 -8.59 0.03 -2.55
C CYS A 20 -8.94 1.15 -3.52
N THR A 21 -8.96 2.41 -3.06
CA THR A 21 -9.24 3.55 -3.93
C THR A 21 -8.24 3.62 -5.09
N LEU A 22 -6.95 3.47 -4.82
CA LEU A 22 -5.90 3.50 -5.85
C LEU A 22 -6.06 2.35 -6.86
N LEU A 23 -6.18 1.11 -6.39
CA LEU A 23 -6.13 -0.09 -7.23
C LEU A 23 -7.48 -0.45 -7.88
N LEU A 24 -8.61 0.10 -7.42
CA LEU A 24 -9.92 -0.17 -8.01
C LEU A 24 -10.47 1.01 -8.83
N SER A 25 -9.77 2.14 -8.88
CA SER A 25 -10.10 3.23 -9.80
C SER A 25 -9.71 2.88 -11.24
N ALA A 26 -10.40 3.49 -12.19
CA ALA A 26 -10.07 3.41 -13.61
C ALA A 26 -8.73 4.10 -13.92
N GLY A 27 -8.02 3.63 -14.95
CA GLY A 27 -6.69 4.11 -15.33
C GLY A 27 -5.55 3.29 -14.71
N THR A 28 -4.31 3.72 -14.90
CA THR A 28 -3.11 2.95 -14.51
C THR A 28 -2.61 3.35 -13.12
N PRO A 29 -2.71 2.48 -12.10
CA PRO A 29 -2.26 2.81 -10.75
C PRO A 29 -0.74 2.75 -10.65
N MET A 30 -0.17 3.61 -9.80
CA MET A 30 1.24 3.59 -9.41
C MET A 30 1.34 3.41 -7.90
N LEU A 31 2.08 2.39 -7.46
CA LEU A 31 2.30 2.08 -6.05
C LEU A 31 3.71 2.47 -5.63
N LEU A 32 3.86 3.16 -4.50
CA LEU A 32 5.15 3.55 -3.96
C LEU A 32 5.84 2.35 -3.29
N MET A 33 7.15 2.24 -3.46
CA MET A 33 7.96 1.16 -2.88
C MET A 33 7.78 1.06 -1.35
N GLY A 34 7.28 -0.09 -0.91
CA GLY A 34 7.16 -0.45 0.51
C GLY A 34 5.81 -0.14 1.13
N ASP A 35 4.91 0.54 0.42
CA ASP A 35 3.53 0.79 0.90
C ASP A 35 2.79 -0.54 1.11
N GLU A 36 3.12 -1.57 0.33
CA GLU A 36 2.54 -2.91 0.44
C GLU A 36 2.97 -3.68 1.71
N VAL A 37 4.02 -3.22 2.39
CA VAL A 37 4.57 -3.84 3.61
C VAL A 37 4.64 -2.88 4.79
N HIS A 38 3.84 -1.80 4.78
CA HIS A 38 3.76 -0.84 5.89
C HIS A 38 5.11 -0.14 6.17
N ARG A 39 5.88 0.17 5.11
CA ARG A 39 7.15 0.90 5.24
C ARG A 39 6.93 2.29 5.81
N SER A 40 7.77 2.71 6.76
CA SER A 40 7.69 4.03 7.38
C SER A 40 9.03 4.75 7.33
N GLN A 41 9.00 6.04 6.96
CA GLN A 41 10.14 6.94 7.05
C GLN A 41 10.15 7.72 8.38
N GLY A 42 9.53 7.18 9.44
CA GLY A 42 9.51 7.81 10.77
C GLY A 42 8.80 9.16 10.82
N GLY A 43 7.94 9.46 9.84
CA GLY A 43 7.27 10.77 9.69
C GLY A 43 8.05 11.78 8.83
N ASN A 44 9.25 11.44 8.36
CA ASN A 44 9.94 12.24 7.36
C ASN A 44 9.25 12.07 6.00
N ASN A 45 8.78 13.16 5.39
CA ASN A 45 8.18 13.16 4.05
C ASN A 45 9.20 13.51 2.95
N ASN A 46 10.47 13.74 3.30
CA ASN A 46 11.53 14.16 2.40
C ASN A 46 12.84 13.42 2.69
N CYS A 47 12.85 12.11 2.47
CA CYS A 47 13.98 11.21 2.72
C CYS A 47 15.06 11.25 1.61
N TRP A 48 15.21 12.37 0.91
CA TRP A 48 16.03 12.48 -0.31
C TRP A 48 17.53 12.25 -0.10
N CYS A 49 18.09 12.76 1.00
CA CYS A 49 19.53 12.65 1.32
C CYS A 49 19.87 11.49 2.26
N GLN A 50 18.89 10.64 2.58
CA GLN A 50 18.99 9.64 3.63
C GLN A 50 19.33 8.28 3.04
N ASN A 51 20.62 8.01 2.85
CA ASN A 51 21.10 6.67 2.54
C ASN A 51 21.30 5.83 3.81
N ASN A 52 20.20 5.52 4.48
CA ASN A 52 20.17 4.75 5.73
C ASN A 52 18.84 3.98 5.83
N PRO A 53 18.59 3.19 6.89
CA PRO A 53 17.38 2.39 7.02
C PRO A 53 16.05 3.14 6.84
N LEU A 54 16.02 4.47 7.01
CA LEU A 54 14.84 5.29 6.74
C LEU A 54 14.43 5.28 5.26
N GLY A 55 15.41 5.28 4.36
CA GLY A 55 15.21 5.28 2.91
C GLY A 55 15.14 3.89 2.29
N TRP A 56 15.69 2.88 2.97
CA TRP A 56 15.81 1.53 2.45
C TRP A 56 14.47 0.77 2.42
N MET A 57 14.41 -0.27 1.58
CA MET A 57 13.30 -1.21 1.54
C MET A 57 13.35 -2.18 2.72
N HIS A 58 12.17 -2.53 3.26
CA HIS A 58 12.03 -3.50 4.33
C HIS A 58 11.68 -4.88 3.77
N TRP A 59 12.66 -5.78 3.70
CA TRP A 59 12.47 -7.13 3.14
C TRP A 59 11.91 -8.15 4.13
N GLN A 60 11.97 -7.86 5.42
CA GLN A 60 11.48 -8.70 6.52
C GLN A 60 10.37 -7.94 7.26
N PRO A 61 9.14 -7.88 6.69
CA PRO A 61 8.02 -7.21 7.35
C PRO A 61 7.59 -7.97 8.60
N ASP A 62 6.98 -7.23 9.53
CA ASP A 62 6.27 -7.80 10.68
C ASP A 62 4.93 -8.43 10.26
N ASP A 63 4.19 -8.99 11.23
CA ASP A 63 2.91 -9.66 10.97
C ASP A 63 1.88 -8.73 10.31
N ASP A 64 1.84 -7.46 10.72
CA ASP A 64 0.96 -6.44 10.14
C ASP A 64 1.33 -6.13 8.68
N GLY A 65 2.64 -5.96 8.41
CA GLY A 65 3.16 -5.73 7.06
C GLY A 65 2.95 -6.95 6.15
N LEU A 66 3.10 -8.17 6.67
CA LEU A 66 2.79 -9.40 5.94
C LEU A 66 1.29 -9.52 5.63
N ALA A 67 0.42 -9.20 6.59
CA ALA A 67 -1.01 -9.18 6.39
C ALA A 67 -1.43 -8.13 5.34
N LEU A 68 -0.80 -6.95 5.34
CA LEU A 68 -1.03 -5.92 4.33
C LEU A 68 -0.56 -6.36 2.94
N LYS A 69 0.60 -7.00 2.85
CA LYS A 69 1.14 -7.55 1.59
C LYS A 69 0.18 -8.57 0.99
N LEU A 70 -0.34 -9.50 1.79
CA LEU A 70 -1.33 -10.49 1.35
C LEU A 70 -2.63 -9.82 0.89
N PHE A 71 -3.06 -8.74 1.56
CA PHE A 71 -4.21 -7.94 1.15
C PHE A 71 -3.97 -7.28 -0.22
N VAL A 72 -2.83 -6.62 -0.43
CA VAL A 72 -2.48 -6.00 -1.72
C VAL A 72 -2.43 -7.05 -2.83
N GLN A 73 -1.84 -8.22 -2.59
CA GLN A 73 -1.83 -9.32 -3.57
C GLN A 73 -3.24 -9.82 -3.94
N ARG A 74 -4.19 -9.84 -2.99
CA ARG A 74 -5.60 -10.15 -3.29
C ARG A 74 -6.25 -9.05 -4.11
N LEU A 75 -5.97 -7.79 -3.77
CA LEU A 75 -6.53 -6.63 -4.45
C LEU A 75 -6.02 -6.49 -5.89
N LEU A 76 -4.74 -6.80 -6.15
CA LEU A 76 -4.18 -6.86 -7.49
C LEU A 76 -4.82 -7.98 -8.33
N ARG A 77 -5.05 -9.16 -7.74
CA ARG A 77 -5.78 -10.26 -8.40
C ARG A 77 -7.22 -9.85 -8.74
N LEU A 78 -7.90 -9.17 -7.81
CA LEU A 78 -9.23 -8.63 -8.08
C LEU A 78 -9.17 -7.60 -9.21
N ARG A 79 -8.25 -6.63 -9.17
CA ARG A 79 -8.07 -5.66 -10.24
C ARG A 79 -7.87 -6.34 -11.60
N GLN A 80 -7.06 -7.39 -11.68
CA GLN A 80 -6.87 -8.16 -12.91
C GLN A 80 -8.17 -8.73 -13.49
N GLN A 81 -9.07 -9.21 -12.63
CA GLN A 81 -10.40 -9.68 -13.03
C GLN A 81 -11.31 -8.53 -13.48
N LEU A 82 -11.15 -7.35 -12.88
CA LEU A 82 -11.91 -6.15 -13.21
C LEU A 82 -11.30 -5.32 -14.36
N LEU A 83 -10.12 -5.69 -14.90
CA LEU A 83 -9.43 -4.95 -15.96
C LEU A 83 -10.32 -4.59 -17.15
N PRO A 84 -11.24 -5.45 -17.64
CA PRO A 84 -12.15 -5.08 -18.73
C PRO A 84 -12.98 -3.82 -18.47
N TRP A 85 -13.21 -3.45 -17.21
CA TRP A 85 -13.99 -2.27 -16.82
C TRP A 85 -13.13 -1.10 -16.32
N LEU A 86 -11.88 -1.36 -15.96
CA LEU A 86 -10.98 -0.36 -15.37
C LEU A 86 -9.94 0.19 -16.37
N ASP A 87 -9.72 -0.51 -17.47
CA ASP A 87 -8.80 -0.14 -18.54
C ASP A 87 -9.46 0.87 -19.49
N PRO A 88 -9.05 2.15 -19.49
CA PRO A 88 -9.65 3.18 -20.34
C PRO A 88 -9.35 2.97 -21.83
N GLU A 89 -8.36 2.14 -22.17
CA GLU A 89 -7.96 1.87 -23.56
C GLU A 89 -8.71 0.69 -24.17
N ARG A 90 -9.51 -0.04 -23.39
CA ARG A 90 -10.35 -1.14 -23.90
C ARG A 90 -11.77 -0.64 -24.16
N PRO A 91 -12.28 -0.72 -25.40
CA PRO A 91 -13.69 -0.45 -25.66
C PRO A 91 -14.52 -1.56 -24.99
N THR A 92 -15.42 -1.15 -24.09
CA THR A 92 -16.44 -2.01 -23.46
C THR A 92 -17.47 -2.49 -24.46
#